data_AF-A0A7R9UEH6-F1
#
_entry.id   AF-A0A7R9UEH6-F1
#
_cell.length_a   1.000
_cell.length_b   1.000
_cell.length_c   1.000
_cell.angle_alpha   90.00
_cell.angle_beta   90.00
_cell.angle_gamma   90.00
#
_symmetry.space_group_name_H-M   'P 1'
#
loop_
_entity.id
_entity.type
_entity.pdbx_description
1 polymer ?
#
loop_
_entity_poly.entity_id
_entity_poly.type
_entity_poly.pdbx_seq_one_letter_code
_entity_poly.pdbx_strand_id
1 'polypeptide(L)'
;RESADFLGLQRVYEELGVARSVPSPRKIKLVAAPTRLGRGLGWSRTCVDASRPCFPVARLVTQMAQPQFEAAEASVVDACILALQGLPSECFAFDAASCSLKAHKVAEDARSAMPALQRYARVGTLVARLQLFCDVFAAGPESGGAVLQAFAAAVKIYVEDLRGMCLDMLQAHRQSVTQSRRTWTLVTMESGCRNLISVICCLAKLCACGNGSDRGRDGGRDRGRDRGRDPPV
;
A
#
# COMPACT_ATOMS: atom_id res chain seq x y z
N ARG A 1 -16.71 -8.64 27.00
CA ARG A 1 -17.38 -9.63 26.11
C ARG A 1 -16.40 -10.25 25.10
N GLU A 2 -15.08 -10.19 25.33
CA GLU A 2 -14.04 -10.49 24.33
C GLU A 2 -13.28 -11.83 24.56
N SER A 3 -13.82 -12.74 25.36
CA SER A 3 -13.16 -14.04 25.65
C SER A 3 -13.88 -15.26 25.06
N ALA A 4 -15.01 -15.08 24.37
CA ALA A 4 -15.82 -16.17 23.83
C ALA A 4 -15.49 -16.55 22.37
N ASP A 5 -14.83 -15.67 21.60
CA ASP A 5 -14.63 -15.88 20.16
C ASP A 5 -13.38 -16.71 19.80
N PHE A 6 -12.44 -16.88 20.73
CA PHE A 6 -11.21 -17.64 20.45
C PHE A 6 -11.46 -19.17 20.41
N LEU A 7 -12.37 -19.66 21.25
CA LEU A 7 -12.78 -21.06 21.28
C LEU A 7 -13.66 -21.44 20.07
N GLY A 8 -14.41 -20.49 19.52
CA GLY A 8 -15.23 -20.69 18.33
C GLY A 8 -14.39 -20.94 17.07
N LEU A 9 -13.37 -20.12 16.85
CA LEU A 9 -12.46 -20.28 15.71
C LEU A 9 -11.66 -21.59 15.76
N GLN A 10 -11.23 -22.01 16.96
CA GLN A 10 -10.49 -23.27 17.12
C GLN A 10 -11.36 -24.50 16.77
N ARG A 11 -12.64 -24.50 17.17
CA ARG A 11 -13.59 -25.56 16.79
C ARG A 11 -13.84 -25.63 15.29
N VAL A 12 -13.97 -24.49 14.61
CA VAL A 12 -14.15 -24.45 13.15
C VAL A 12 -12.94 -25.05 12.42
N TYR A 13 -11.71 -24.79 12.88
CA TYR A 13 -10.51 -25.39 12.28
C TYR A 13 -10.37 -26.89 12.56
N GLU A 14 -10.81 -27.36 13.74
CA GLU A 14 -10.86 -28.79 14.08
C GLU A 14 -11.93 -29.53 13.25
N GLU A 15 -13.12 -28.94 13.10
CA GLU A 15 -14.22 -29.49 12.29
C GLU A 15 -13.86 -29.58 10.79
N LEU A 16 -13.04 -28.64 10.28
CA LEU A 16 -12.54 -28.66 8.90
C LEU A 16 -11.35 -29.64 8.68
N GLY A 17 -10.93 -30.39 9.70
CA GLY A 17 -9.92 -31.45 9.56
C GLY A 17 -8.49 -30.97 9.26
N VAL A 18 -8.19 -29.67 9.44
CA VAL A 18 -6.88 -29.06 9.08
C VAL A 18 -5.82 -29.23 10.19
N ALA A 19 -5.93 -30.29 10.99
CA ALA A 19 -5.08 -30.50 12.16
C ALA A 19 -3.77 -31.24 11.85
N ARG A 20 -2.93 -30.71 10.94
CA ARG A 20 -1.50 -31.08 10.85
C ARG A 20 -0.61 -29.89 10.49
N SER A 21 -0.52 -28.96 11.44
CA SER A 21 0.64 -28.09 11.76
C SER A 21 0.16 -26.79 12.40
N VAL A 22 -0.44 -26.88 13.59
CA VAL A 22 -0.77 -25.68 14.36
C VAL A 22 0.53 -25.12 14.96
N PRO A 23 1.01 -23.93 14.57
CA PRO A 23 2.18 -23.34 15.20
C PRO A 23 1.85 -22.98 16.67
N SER A 24 2.81 -23.13 17.57
CA SER A 24 2.59 -23.01 19.03
C SER A 24 1.86 -21.72 19.45
N PRO A 25 1.23 -21.67 20.64
CA PRO A 25 0.53 -20.47 21.13
C PRO A 25 1.40 -19.20 21.20
N ARG A 26 2.73 -19.35 21.23
CA ARG A 26 3.68 -18.22 21.09
C ARG A 26 3.77 -17.67 19.66
N LYS A 27 3.54 -18.48 18.63
CA LYS A 27 3.47 -18.06 17.22
C LYS A 27 2.08 -17.53 16.81
N ILE A 28 1.01 -17.93 17.49
CA ILE A 28 -0.36 -17.43 17.22
C ILE A 28 -0.61 -16.03 17.81
N LYS A 29 0.22 -15.57 18.76
CA LYS A 29 0.23 -14.17 19.23
C LYS A 29 0.58 -13.14 18.14
N LEU A 30 0.91 -13.56 16.92
CA LEU A 30 1.13 -12.69 15.77
C LEU A 30 -0.06 -12.60 14.80
N VAL A 31 -1.12 -13.40 14.98
CA VAL A 31 -2.26 -13.44 14.04
C VAL A 31 -3.55 -12.89 14.66
N ALA A 32 -3.61 -12.72 15.98
CA ALA A 32 -4.62 -11.89 16.65
C ALA A 32 -4.01 -10.52 16.98
N ALA A 33 -3.67 -9.73 15.95
CA ALA A 33 -3.51 -8.29 16.14
C ALA A 33 -4.93 -7.70 16.22
N PRO A 34 -5.33 -7.17 17.39
CA PRO A 34 -6.68 -6.68 17.61
C PRO A 34 -7.00 -5.52 16.68
N THR A 35 -8.28 -5.41 16.36
CA THR A 35 -9.04 -4.29 15.77
C THR A 35 -8.94 -3.00 16.62
N ARG A 36 -7.72 -2.60 16.93
CA ARG A 36 -7.32 -1.31 17.50
C ARG A 36 -5.98 -0.90 16.89
N LEU A 37 -6.02 -0.50 15.63
CA LEU A 37 -4.99 0.30 14.97
C LEU A 37 -4.98 1.78 15.47
N GLY A 38 -5.56 2.04 16.65
CA GLY A 38 -5.45 3.31 17.36
C GLY A 38 -4.48 3.20 18.52
N ARG A 39 -3.48 4.09 18.56
CA ARG A 39 -2.56 4.37 19.70
C ARG A 39 -1.46 3.37 20.05
N GLY A 40 -1.21 2.34 19.25
CA GLY A 40 -0.27 1.26 19.60
C GLY A 40 0.89 1.01 18.64
N LEU A 41 1.11 1.83 17.61
CA LEU A 41 2.37 1.77 16.87
C LEU A 41 3.46 2.32 17.81
N GLY A 42 4.02 1.42 18.61
CA GLY A 42 5.38 1.57 19.09
C GLY A 42 6.26 1.51 17.85
N TRP A 43 6.43 2.66 17.19
CA TRP A 43 7.57 2.92 16.32
C TRP A 43 8.76 2.42 17.11
N SER A 44 9.40 1.35 16.65
CA SER A 44 10.51 0.79 17.39
C SER A 44 11.52 1.92 17.51
N ARG A 45 11.74 2.38 18.76
CA ARG A 45 12.75 3.38 19.10
C ARG A 45 14.17 2.88 18.74
N THR A 46 14.31 1.70 18.15
CA THR A 46 15.54 1.10 17.66
C THR A 46 16.06 1.68 16.34
N CYS A 47 15.41 2.69 15.73
CA CYS A 47 16.03 3.49 14.67
C CYS A 47 16.49 4.90 15.14
N VAL A 48 16.38 5.19 16.45
CA VAL A 48 16.91 6.42 17.06
C VAL A 48 18.13 6.06 17.93
N ASP A 49 19.16 5.51 17.29
CA ASP A 49 20.53 5.64 17.81
C ASP A 49 21.51 5.67 16.63
N ALA A 50 21.42 6.73 15.83
CA ALA A 50 22.39 7.07 14.80
C ALA A 50 23.43 8.07 15.34
N SER A 51 23.90 7.85 16.56
CA SER A 51 25.04 8.54 17.17
C SER A 51 26.39 8.15 16.52
N ARG A 52 26.39 7.37 15.44
CA ARG A 52 27.57 7.02 14.65
C ARG A 52 27.41 7.46 13.17
N PRO A 53 28.15 8.48 12.71
CA PRO A 53 28.15 8.90 11.32
C PRO A 53 29.01 7.93 10.50
N CYS A 54 28.39 6.88 9.97
CA CYS A 54 29.02 6.06 8.94
C CYS A 54 28.68 6.66 7.56
N PHE A 55 29.17 7.87 7.24
CA PHE A 55 29.41 8.39 5.86
C PHE A 55 29.71 9.91 5.90
N PRO A 56 30.99 10.33 5.88
CA PRO A 56 31.37 11.73 5.74
C PRO A 56 31.65 12.06 4.27
N VAL A 57 30.62 12.14 3.42
CA VAL A 57 30.76 12.65 2.03
C VAL A 57 29.69 13.69 1.69
N ALA A 58 28.56 13.76 2.40
CA ALA A 58 27.46 14.66 2.05
C ALA A 58 27.58 16.10 2.61
N ARG A 59 28.68 16.47 3.28
CA ARG A 59 28.74 17.70 4.10
C ARG A 59 29.56 18.87 3.51
N LEU A 60 29.94 18.83 2.23
CA LEU A 60 30.87 19.83 1.66
C LEU A 60 30.38 20.66 0.46
N VAL A 61 29.10 20.60 0.06
CA VAL A 61 28.61 21.40 -1.11
C VAL A 61 27.33 22.22 -0.84
N THR A 62 26.67 22.07 0.30
CA THR A 62 25.30 22.60 0.51
C THR A 62 25.22 23.62 1.63
N GLN A 63 25.68 24.86 1.41
CA GLN A 63 25.38 25.96 2.35
C GLN A 63 24.67 27.17 1.75
N MET A 64 24.29 27.16 0.47
CA MET A 64 23.48 28.27 -0.08
C MET A 64 22.20 27.85 -0.84
N ALA A 65 21.83 26.56 -0.88
CA ALA A 65 20.63 26.09 -1.59
C ALA A 65 19.63 25.26 -0.74
N GLN A 66 19.93 24.99 0.53
CA GLN A 66 19.17 24.03 1.35
C GLN A 66 17.63 24.26 1.48
N PRO A 67 17.08 25.47 1.63
CA PRO A 67 15.66 25.61 1.95
C PRO A 67 14.72 25.31 0.77
N GLN A 68 15.14 25.54 -0.48
CA GLN A 68 14.28 25.32 -1.65
C GLN A 68 14.15 23.84 -2.02
N PHE A 69 15.24 23.06 -1.90
CA PHE A 69 15.21 21.63 -2.14
C PHE A 69 14.40 20.87 -1.09
N GLU A 70 14.49 21.27 0.19
CA GLU A 70 13.70 20.66 1.26
C GLU A 70 12.20 20.89 1.09
N ALA A 71 11.79 22.07 0.63
CA ALA A 71 10.39 22.36 0.32
C ALA A 71 9.86 21.52 -0.85
N ALA A 72 10.65 21.37 -1.92
CA ALA A 72 10.27 20.53 -3.06
C ALA A 72 10.16 19.05 -2.69
N GLU A 73 11.09 18.51 -1.88
CA GLU A 73 11.02 17.13 -1.40
C GLU A 73 9.80 16.90 -0.49
N ALA A 74 9.52 17.84 0.42
CA ALA A 74 8.35 17.77 1.29
C ALA A 74 7.04 17.71 0.48
N SER A 75 6.94 18.50 -0.60
CA SER A 75 5.79 18.51 -1.52
C SER A 75 5.61 17.17 -2.24
N VAL A 76 6.72 16.57 -2.70
CA VAL A 76 6.71 15.24 -3.33
C VAL A 76 6.24 14.16 -2.37
N VAL A 77 6.68 14.21 -1.10
CA VAL A 77 6.21 13.29 -0.05
C VAL A 77 4.71 13.46 0.20
N ASP A 78 4.23 14.70 0.35
CA ASP A 78 2.79 15.03 0.47
C ASP A 78 1.98 14.40 -0.68
N ALA A 79 2.44 14.60 -1.92
CA ALA A 79 1.80 14.06 -3.10
C ALA A 79 1.75 12.53 -3.09
N CYS A 80 2.84 11.85 -2.68
CA CYS A 80 2.89 10.40 -2.60
C CYS A 80 1.93 9.84 -1.54
N ILE A 81 1.79 10.52 -0.39
CA ILE A 81 0.83 10.15 0.65
C ILE A 81 -0.61 10.31 0.14
N LEU A 82 -0.91 11.37 -0.62
CA LEU A 82 -2.22 11.54 -1.27
C LEU A 82 -2.48 10.45 -2.32
N ALA A 83 -1.46 10.06 -3.09
CA ALA A 83 -1.58 8.96 -4.03
C ALA A 83 -1.92 7.63 -3.34
N LEU A 84 -1.38 7.35 -2.14
CA LEU A 84 -1.77 6.16 -1.36
C LEU A 84 -3.25 6.15 -0.97
N GLN A 85 -3.93 7.29 -0.96
CA GLN A 85 -5.38 7.39 -0.74
C GLN A 85 -6.20 7.23 -2.03
N GLY A 86 -5.53 7.14 -3.18
CA GLY A 86 -6.15 7.21 -4.50
C GLY A 86 -6.58 8.61 -4.90
N LEU A 87 -6.03 9.66 -4.27
CA LEU A 87 -6.43 11.05 -4.51
C LEU A 87 -5.48 11.77 -5.48
N PRO A 88 -6.01 12.68 -6.32
CA PRO A 88 -5.18 13.57 -7.13
C PRO A 88 -4.44 14.60 -6.27
N SER A 89 -3.36 15.15 -6.81
CA SER A 89 -2.56 16.20 -6.20
C SER A 89 -1.80 16.98 -7.29
N GLU A 90 -0.93 17.91 -6.91
CA GLU A 90 -0.09 18.64 -7.85
C GLU A 90 0.78 17.73 -8.75
N CYS A 91 1.23 16.57 -8.24
CA CYS A 91 2.04 15.61 -9.02
C CYS A 91 1.19 14.52 -9.67
N PHE A 92 -0.10 14.41 -9.35
CA PHE A 92 -0.96 13.29 -9.73
C PHE A 92 -2.31 13.74 -10.28
N ALA A 93 -2.63 13.34 -11.51
CA ALA A 93 -3.93 13.58 -12.13
C ALA A 93 -4.65 12.25 -12.35
N PHE A 94 -5.96 12.21 -12.05
CA PHE A 94 -6.77 11.04 -12.35
C PHE A 94 -7.26 11.13 -13.80
N ASP A 95 -6.94 10.11 -14.58
CA ASP A 95 -7.45 9.94 -15.94
C ASP A 95 -8.68 9.04 -15.91
N ALA A 96 -9.84 9.67 -16.09
CA ALA A 96 -11.14 8.99 -16.11
C ALA A 96 -11.24 7.94 -17.23
N ALA A 97 -10.62 8.17 -18.38
CA ALA A 97 -10.71 7.25 -19.52
C ALA A 97 -10.02 5.91 -19.25
N SER A 98 -8.89 5.93 -18.54
CA SER A 98 -8.14 4.73 -18.18
C SER A 98 -8.39 4.24 -16.75
N CYS A 99 -9.25 4.95 -16.00
CA CYS A 99 -9.48 4.73 -14.57
C CYS A 99 -8.14 4.54 -13.83
N SER A 100 -7.23 5.49 -14.04
CA SER A 100 -5.87 5.42 -13.51
C SER A 100 -5.35 6.77 -13.05
N LEU A 101 -4.62 6.75 -11.94
CA LEU A 101 -3.87 7.89 -11.46
C LEU A 101 -2.55 7.95 -12.23
N LYS A 102 -2.25 9.10 -12.84
CA LYS A 102 -1.03 9.33 -13.63
C LYS A 102 -0.15 10.36 -12.94
N ALA A 103 1.13 10.03 -12.81
CA ALA A 103 2.15 11.00 -12.44
C ALA A 103 2.31 12.01 -13.59
N HIS A 104 2.24 13.30 -13.29
CA HIS A 104 2.42 14.36 -14.27
C HIS A 104 3.18 15.54 -13.65
N LYS A 105 3.78 16.37 -14.52
CA LYS A 105 4.43 17.66 -14.23
C LYS A 105 5.07 17.75 -12.84
N VAL A 106 6.34 17.39 -12.77
CA VAL A 106 7.18 17.67 -11.61
C VAL A 106 8.06 18.86 -11.94
N ALA A 107 8.31 19.74 -10.96
CA ALA A 107 9.31 20.80 -11.10
C ALA A 107 10.64 20.19 -11.58
N GLU A 108 11.43 20.94 -12.37
CA GLU A 108 12.67 20.40 -12.95
C GLU A 108 13.59 19.80 -11.89
N ASP A 109 13.63 20.41 -10.71
CA ASP A 109 14.44 20.02 -9.56
C ASP A 109 14.05 18.66 -8.94
N ALA A 110 12.83 18.18 -9.20
CA ALA A 110 12.33 16.89 -8.69
C ALA A 110 12.16 15.82 -9.79
N ARG A 111 12.76 16.01 -10.97
CA ARG A 111 12.81 14.98 -12.03
C ARG A 111 13.35 13.63 -11.55
N SER A 112 14.30 13.64 -10.62
CA SER A 112 14.87 12.43 -10.01
C SER A 112 13.83 11.61 -9.21
N ALA A 113 12.76 12.24 -8.73
CA ALA A 113 11.66 11.58 -8.02
C ALA A 113 10.61 10.93 -8.94
N MET A 114 10.66 11.19 -10.26
CA MET A 114 9.68 10.68 -11.22
C MET A 114 9.49 9.15 -11.15
N PRO A 115 10.53 8.30 -11.03
CA PRO A 115 10.33 6.85 -10.91
C PRO A 115 9.54 6.46 -9.67
N ALA A 116 9.74 7.15 -8.55
CA ALA A 116 8.99 6.93 -7.33
C ALA A 116 7.54 7.40 -7.50
N LEU A 117 7.32 8.60 -8.02
CA LEU A 117 5.99 9.12 -8.32
C LEU A 117 5.21 8.17 -9.22
N GLN A 118 5.82 7.61 -10.27
CA GLN A 118 5.19 6.60 -11.12
C GLN A 118 4.81 5.32 -10.35
N ARG A 119 5.61 4.88 -9.38
CA ARG A 119 5.24 3.75 -8.49
C ARG A 119 4.03 4.11 -7.64
N TYR A 120 4.02 5.27 -7.01
CA TYR A 120 2.89 5.73 -6.18
C TYR A 120 1.62 5.96 -7.00
N ALA A 121 1.73 6.44 -8.24
CA ALA A 121 0.60 6.54 -9.18
C ALA A 121 -0.04 5.17 -9.46
N ARG A 122 0.79 4.13 -9.67
CA ARG A 122 0.29 2.76 -9.84
C ARG A 122 -0.42 2.26 -8.60
N VAL A 123 0.14 2.48 -7.41
CA VAL A 123 -0.50 2.09 -6.14
C VAL A 123 -1.82 2.84 -5.94
N GLY A 124 -1.83 4.16 -6.16
CA GLY A 124 -3.05 4.96 -6.06
C GLY A 124 -4.14 4.55 -7.04
N THR A 125 -3.76 4.11 -8.24
CA THR A 125 -4.68 3.49 -9.20
C THR A 125 -5.34 2.23 -8.63
N LEU A 126 -4.56 1.36 -7.95
CA LEU A 126 -5.11 0.16 -7.33
C LEU A 126 -6.08 0.50 -6.20
N VAL A 127 -5.77 1.52 -5.38
CA VAL A 127 -6.66 1.99 -4.31
C VAL A 127 -7.96 2.56 -4.87
N ALA A 128 -7.88 3.38 -5.92
CA ALA A 128 -9.07 3.92 -6.58
C ALA A 128 -9.96 2.81 -7.15
N ARG A 129 -9.36 1.77 -7.76
CA ARG A 129 -10.10 0.62 -8.28
C ARG A 129 -10.67 -0.29 -7.19
N LEU A 130 -9.96 -0.47 -6.08
CA LEU A 130 -10.49 -1.17 -4.91
C LEU A 130 -11.71 -0.43 -4.34
N GLN A 131 -11.68 0.90 -4.30
CA GLN A 131 -12.84 1.69 -3.90
C GLN A 131 -14.02 1.45 -4.85
N LEU A 132 -13.80 1.54 -6.16
CA LEU A 132 -14.85 1.27 -7.15
C LEU A 132 -15.43 -0.15 -7.03
N PHE A 133 -14.58 -1.14 -6.82
CA PHE A 133 -15.02 -2.51 -6.52
C PHE A 133 -15.93 -2.53 -5.29
N CYS A 134 -15.52 -1.89 -4.19
CA CYS A 134 -16.34 -1.84 -2.98
C CYS A 134 -17.68 -1.12 -3.22
N ASP A 135 -17.68 -0.02 -3.97
CA ASP A 135 -18.91 0.74 -4.23
C ASP A 135 -19.90 -0.06 -5.09
N VAL A 136 -19.41 -0.82 -6.07
CA VAL A 136 -20.24 -1.69 -6.92
C VAL A 136 -20.78 -2.89 -6.14
N PHE A 137 -19.93 -3.59 -5.39
CA PHE A 137 -20.28 -4.89 -4.81
C PHE A 137 -20.78 -4.82 -3.36
N ALA A 138 -20.50 -3.76 -2.59
CA ALA A 138 -21.00 -3.65 -1.22
C ALA A 138 -22.37 -2.98 -1.11
N ALA A 139 -22.75 -2.11 -2.07
CA ALA A 139 -24.00 -1.33 -2.00
C ALA A 139 -25.18 -1.97 -2.76
N GLY A 140 -24.93 -2.92 -3.68
CA GLY A 140 -25.95 -3.43 -4.59
C GLY A 140 -26.45 -4.85 -4.24
N PRO A 141 -27.76 -5.07 -4.03
CA PRO A 141 -28.31 -6.43 -3.95
C PRO A 141 -28.16 -7.21 -5.27
N GLU A 142 -27.93 -6.52 -6.38
CA GLU A 142 -27.90 -7.10 -7.74
C GLU A 142 -26.49 -7.40 -8.27
N SER A 143 -25.43 -6.98 -7.59
CA SER A 143 -24.06 -7.06 -8.12
C SER A 143 -23.28 -8.32 -7.72
N GLY A 144 -23.83 -9.21 -6.89
CA GLY A 144 -23.15 -10.45 -6.52
C GLY A 144 -23.87 -11.29 -5.49
N GLY A 145 -23.38 -12.53 -5.28
CA GLY A 145 -23.85 -13.36 -4.16
C GLY A 145 -23.47 -12.77 -2.80
N ALA A 146 -24.20 -13.13 -1.75
CA ALA A 146 -24.00 -12.61 -0.38
C ALA A 146 -22.55 -12.71 0.12
N VAL A 147 -21.81 -13.75 -0.29
CA VAL A 147 -20.39 -13.93 0.03
C VAL A 147 -19.53 -12.82 -0.58
N LEU A 148 -19.79 -12.43 -1.83
CA LEU A 148 -19.05 -11.37 -2.52
C LEU A 148 -19.35 -10.00 -1.91
N GLN A 149 -20.60 -9.75 -1.52
CA GLN A 149 -21.00 -8.51 -0.83
C GLN A 149 -20.31 -8.39 0.53
N ALA A 150 -20.29 -9.46 1.32
CA ALA A 150 -19.59 -9.49 2.61
C ALA A 150 -18.08 -9.26 2.44
N PHE A 151 -17.47 -9.87 1.43
CA PHE A 151 -16.06 -9.65 1.09
C PHE A 151 -15.81 -8.19 0.68
N ALA A 152 -16.62 -7.63 -0.21
CA ALA A 152 -16.50 -6.23 -0.63
C ALA A 152 -16.66 -5.25 0.54
N ALA A 153 -17.58 -5.51 1.48
CA ALA A 153 -17.72 -4.73 2.69
C ALA A 153 -16.47 -4.80 3.58
N ALA A 154 -15.87 -5.97 3.75
CA ALA A 154 -14.62 -6.12 4.50
C ALA A 154 -13.44 -5.39 3.84
N VAL A 155 -13.33 -5.47 2.51
CA VAL A 155 -12.32 -4.72 1.74
C VAL A 155 -12.56 -3.21 1.89
N LYS A 156 -13.81 -2.75 1.88
CA LYS A 156 -14.16 -1.33 2.07
C LYS A 156 -13.65 -0.80 3.40
N ILE A 157 -13.92 -1.53 4.49
CA ILE A 157 -13.44 -1.17 5.83
C ILE A 157 -11.91 -1.04 5.83
N TYR A 158 -11.20 -2.00 5.23
CA TYR A 158 -9.74 -1.95 5.14
C TYR A 158 -9.25 -0.73 4.33
N VAL A 159 -9.90 -0.38 3.22
CA VAL A 159 -9.56 0.81 2.41
C VAL A 159 -9.81 2.11 3.19
N GLU A 160 -10.87 2.16 4.00
CA GLU A 160 -11.16 3.31 4.87
C GLU A 160 -10.11 3.46 5.98
N ASP A 161 -9.73 2.36 6.65
CA ASP A 161 -8.64 2.35 7.64
C ASP A 161 -7.31 2.79 7.03
N LEU A 162 -7.02 2.34 5.81
CA LEU A 162 -5.84 2.73 5.05
C LEU A 162 -5.80 4.23 4.77
N ARG A 163 -6.94 4.82 4.41
CA ARG A 163 -7.05 6.28 4.24
C ARG A 163 -6.84 7.02 5.55
N GLY A 164 -7.40 6.52 6.66
CA GLY A 164 -7.15 7.06 8.00
C GLY A 164 -5.66 7.11 8.33
N MET A 165 -4.94 6.00 8.13
CA MET A 165 -3.49 5.95 8.35
C MET A 165 -2.73 6.94 7.45
N CYS A 166 -3.15 7.11 6.19
CA CYS A 166 -2.52 8.07 5.29
C CYS A 166 -2.78 9.53 5.70
N LEU A 167 -3.96 9.83 6.25
CA LEU A 167 -4.28 11.15 6.79
C LEU A 167 -3.43 11.47 8.02
N ASP A 168 -3.30 10.52 8.95
CA ASP A 168 -2.42 10.66 10.12
C ASP A 168 -0.96 10.88 9.70
N MET A 169 -0.51 10.13 8.70
CA MET A 169 0.83 10.24 8.13
C MET A 169 1.07 11.61 7.48
N LEU A 170 0.11 12.11 6.70
CA LEU A 170 0.16 13.43 6.09
C LEU A 170 0.22 14.53 7.14
N GLN A 171 -0.61 14.43 8.18
CA GLN A 171 -0.62 15.39 9.29
C GLN A 171 0.71 15.38 10.04
N ALA A 172 1.26 14.20 10.34
CA ALA A 172 2.54 14.06 11.01
C ALA A 172 3.70 14.64 10.20
N HIS A 173 3.74 14.38 8.89
CA HIS A 173 4.76 14.93 7.99
C HIS A 173 4.68 16.46 7.91
N ARG A 174 3.49 17.02 7.70
CA ARG A 174 3.28 18.48 7.67
C ARG A 174 3.67 19.16 8.97
N GLN A 175 3.32 18.57 10.12
CA GLN A 175 3.75 19.07 11.42
C GLN A 175 5.29 19.02 11.58
N SER A 176 5.93 17.97 11.07
CA SER A 176 7.40 17.86 11.08
C SER A 176 8.05 18.99 10.28
N VAL A 177 7.53 19.27 9.08
CA VAL A 177 7.98 20.37 8.20
C VAL A 177 7.79 21.72 8.89
N THR A 178 6.61 22.01 9.45
CA THR A 178 6.34 23.30 10.13
C THR A 178 7.19 23.51 11.39
N GLN A 179 7.45 22.45 12.16
CA GLN A 179 8.25 22.55 13.40
C GLN A 179 9.76 22.60 13.16
N SER A 180 10.21 22.69 11.89
CA SER A 180 11.62 22.56 11.50
C SER A 180 12.28 21.30 12.10
N ARG A 181 11.46 20.28 12.37
CA ARG A 181 11.94 18.95 12.75
C ARG A 181 12.32 18.22 11.46
N ARG A 182 13.16 17.20 11.59
CA ARG A 182 13.64 16.35 10.49
C ARG A 182 12.52 16.10 9.47
N THR A 183 12.66 16.65 8.26
CA THR A 183 11.70 16.44 7.17
C THR A 183 11.75 14.98 6.77
N TRP A 184 10.58 14.41 6.48
CA TRP A 184 10.56 13.05 5.97
C TRP A 184 11.09 13.09 4.55
N THR A 185 12.03 12.19 4.25
CA THR A 185 12.53 12.01 2.89
C THR A 185 11.69 10.98 2.18
N LEU A 186 11.73 11.02 0.84
CA LEU A 186 11.05 10.02 0.01
C LEU A 186 11.50 8.59 0.37
N VAL A 187 12.77 8.40 0.73
CA VAL A 187 13.35 7.12 1.16
C VAL A 187 12.73 6.65 2.47
N THR A 188 12.59 7.52 3.47
CA THR A 188 11.97 7.16 4.75
C THR A 188 10.50 6.78 4.58
N MET A 189 9.78 7.51 3.72
CA MET A 189 8.39 7.22 3.40
C MET A 189 8.25 5.87 2.67
N GLU A 190 9.09 5.59 1.68
CA GLU A 190 9.10 4.29 0.98
C GLU A 190 9.38 3.12 1.91
N SER A 191 10.30 3.29 2.87
CA SER A 191 10.58 2.28 3.88
C SER A 191 9.36 2.04 4.78
N GLY A 192 8.73 3.11 5.28
CA GLY A 192 7.56 3.04 6.15
C GLY A 192 6.32 2.47 5.47
N CYS A 193 6.13 2.75 4.18
CA CYS A 193 4.94 2.33 3.43
C CYS A 193 5.08 0.96 2.74
N ARG A 194 6.25 0.31 2.78
CA ARG A 194 6.50 -0.95 2.04
C ARG A 194 5.45 -2.03 2.33
N ASN A 195 5.15 -2.27 3.60
CA ASN A 195 4.18 -3.30 4.00
C ASN A 195 2.77 -2.91 3.54
N LEU A 196 2.40 -1.64 3.70
CA LEU A 196 1.11 -1.11 3.27
C LEU A 196 0.90 -1.30 1.77
N ILE A 197 1.89 -0.93 0.96
CA ILE A 197 1.90 -1.10 -0.50
C ILE A 197 1.77 -2.58 -0.88
N SER A 198 2.45 -3.47 -0.17
CA SER A 198 2.36 -4.92 -0.41
C SER A 198 0.94 -5.44 -0.19
N VAL A 199 0.27 -4.99 0.89
CA VAL A 199 -1.11 -5.40 1.18
C VAL A 199 -2.08 -4.82 0.15
N ILE A 200 -1.95 -3.54 -0.25
CA ILE A 200 -2.77 -2.95 -1.32
C ILE A 200 -2.64 -3.78 -2.60
N CYS A 201 -1.41 -4.11 -3.01
CA CYS A 201 -1.16 -4.92 -4.20
C CYS A 201 -1.77 -6.33 -4.09
N CYS A 202 -1.74 -6.94 -2.91
CA CYS A 202 -2.34 -8.25 -2.67
C CYS A 202 -3.88 -8.18 -2.77
N LEU A 203 -4.51 -7.23 -2.07
CA LEU A 203 -5.96 -7.03 -2.13
C LEU A 203 -6.44 -6.71 -3.54
N ALA A 204 -5.74 -5.84 -4.26
CA ALA A 204 -6.09 -5.52 -5.65
C ALA A 204 -5.97 -6.74 -6.57
N LYS A 205 -5.02 -7.65 -6.33
CA LYS A 205 -4.96 -8.93 -7.08
C LYS A 205 -6.12 -9.85 -6.73
N LEU A 206 -6.48 -9.97 -5.46
CA LEU A 206 -7.62 -10.79 -5.01
C LEU A 206 -8.94 -10.28 -5.59
N CYS A 207 -9.14 -8.97 -5.64
CA CYS A 207 -10.35 -8.35 -6.21
C CYS A 207 -10.29 -8.23 -7.75
N ALA A 208 -9.25 -8.74 -8.42
CA ALA A 208 -8.98 -8.53 -9.84
C ALA A 208 -8.98 -7.04 -10.29
N CYS A 209 -8.69 -6.12 -9.37
CA CYS A 209 -8.56 -4.67 -9.61
C CYS A 209 -7.22 -4.26 -10.24
N GLY A 210 -6.37 -5.23 -10.62
CA GLY A 210 -5.11 -4.98 -11.32
C GLY A 210 -5.33 -4.31 -12.69
N ASN A 211 -4.27 -3.74 -13.25
CA ASN A 211 -4.28 -3.43 -14.68
C ASN A 211 -4.52 -4.75 -15.44
N GLY A 212 -5.49 -4.74 -16.35
CA GLY A 212 -5.70 -5.83 -17.31
C GLY A 212 -4.48 -5.96 -18.22
N SER A 213 -3.37 -6.47 -17.68
CA SER A 213 -2.12 -6.70 -18.41
C SER A 213 -1.24 -7.60 -17.54
N ASP A 214 -1.47 -8.91 -17.62
CA ASP A 214 -0.41 -9.92 -17.41
C ASP A 214 -0.87 -11.31 -17.84
N ARG A 215 -2.17 -11.52 -18.06
CA ARG A 215 -2.70 -12.76 -18.68
C ARG A 215 -2.31 -12.98 -20.15
N GLY A 216 -1.40 -12.19 -20.73
CA GLY A 216 -1.03 -12.31 -22.15
C GLY A 216 0.44 -12.09 -22.50
N ARG A 217 1.34 -11.80 -21.54
CA ARG A 217 2.75 -11.50 -21.87
C ARG A 217 3.75 -12.62 -21.63
N ASP A 218 3.37 -13.63 -20.84
CA ASP A 218 4.24 -14.79 -20.54
C ASP A 218 3.77 -16.10 -21.20
N GLY A 219 2.63 -16.10 -21.91
CA GLY A 219 2.08 -17.28 -22.61
C GLY A 219 2.52 -17.47 -24.07
N GLY A 220 3.48 -16.68 -24.56
CA GLY A 220 3.80 -16.58 -25.99
C GLY A 220 5.27 -16.66 -26.38
N ARG A 221 6.17 -17.09 -25.48
CA ARG A 221 7.59 -17.33 -25.79
C ARG A 221 7.99 -18.80 -25.75
N ASP A 222 7.05 -19.72 -25.93
CA ASP A 222 7.40 -21.14 -26.07
C ASP A 222 6.39 -21.94 -26.92
N ARG A 223 6.07 -21.42 -28.11
CA ARG A 223 5.37 -22.20 -29.14
C ARG A 223 6.10 -22.06 -30.46
N GLY A 224 7.14 -22.87 -30.63
CA GLY A 224 7.92 -22.88 -31.86
C GLY A 224 8.98 -23.95 -32.03
N ARG A 225 9.16 -24.91 -31.10
CA ARG A 225 9.88 -26.18 -31.36
C ARG A 225 9.38 -27.28 -30.43
N ASP A 226 8.16 -27.77 -30.69
CA ASP A 226 7.93 -29.20 -30.55
C ASP A 226 6.70 -29.59 -31.37
N ARG A 227 6.98 -30.27 -32.49
CA ARG A 227 5.98 -30.96 -33.28
C ARG A 227 5.83 -32.35 -32.67
N GLY A 228 4.71 -32.63 -32.03
CA GLY A 228 4.33 -34.02 -31.81
C GLY A 228 3.47 -34.29 -30.59
N ARG A 229 2.19 -34.56 -30.88
CA ARG A 229 1.32 -35.55 -30.20
C ARG A 229 0.94 -35.25 -28.76
N ASP A 230 -0.30 -34.79 -28.56
CA ASP A 230 -1.37 -35.59 -27.92
C ASP A 230 -2.74 -34.85 -27.89
N PRO A 231 -3.88 -35.57 -27.70
CA PRO A 231 -5.24 -35.13 -28.08
C PRO A 231 -5.99 -34.36 -26.97
N PRO A 232 -7.13 -33.71 -27.28
CA PRO A 232 -7.75 -32.74 -26.38
C PRO A 232 -8.56 -33.38 -25.24
N VAL A 233 -8.44 -32.78 -24.05
CA VAL A 233 -9.40 -32.85 -22.94
C VAL A 233 -10.08 -31.50 -22.84
#